data_AF-A0A7X6TQ75-F1
#
_entry.id   AF-A0A7X6TQ75-F1
#
_cell.length_a   1.000
_cell.length_b   1.000
_cell.length_c   1.000
_cell.angle_alpha   90.00
_cell.angle_beta   90.00
_cell.angle_gamma   90.00
#
_symmetry.space_group_name_H-M   'P 1'
#
loop_
_entity.id
_entity.type
_entity.pdbx_description
1 polymer ?
#
loop_
_entity_poly.entity_id
_entity_poly.type
_entity_poly.pdbx_seq_one_letter_code
_entity_poly.pdbx_strand_id
1 'polypeptide(L)' 'MLVAKDGYCLNCERMTYFVPTEEGYECQSCLGINTMRGMKDMEMDSETKLDTLKDLYLPEDEF' A
#
# COMPACT_ATOMS: atom_id res chain seq x y z
N MET A 1 -17.45 -5.08 -21.94
CA MET A 1 -17.22 -6.12 -20.91
C MET A 1 -16.43 -5.45 -19.80
N LEU A 2 -17.02 -5.24 -18.63
CA LEU A 2 -16.32 -4.67 -17.47
C LEU A 2 -15.44 -5.79 -16.90
N VAL A 3 -14.14 -5.75 -17.19
CA VAL A 3 -13.22 -6.83 -16.81
C VAL A 3 -12.77 -6.60 -15.37
N ALA A 4 -13.01 -7.59 -14.51
CA ALA A 4 -12.51 -7.57 -13.14
C ALA A 4 -10.98 -7.52 -13.13
N LYS A 5 -10.40 -6.75 -12.22
CA LYS A 5 -8.95 -6.65 -12.03
C LYS A 5 -8.53 -7.26 -10.70
N ASP A 6 -7.46 -8.03 -10.71
CA ASP A 6 -6.82 -8.49 -9.49
C ASP A 6 -5.96 -7.37 -8.88
N GLY A 7 -6.08 -7.18 -7.57
CA GLY A 7 -5.32 -6.17 -6.84
C GLY A 7 -5.25 -6.45 -5.34
N TYR A 8 -4.40 -5.71 -4.64
CA TYR A 8 -4.34 -5.76 -3.18
C TYR A 8 -5.37 -4.81 -2.58
N CYS A 9 -6.28 -5.32 -1.75
CA CYS A 9 -7.22 -4.49 -1.01
C CYS A 9 -6.64 -4.07 0.32
N LEU A 10 -6.56 -2.76 0.58
CA LEU A 10 -6.06 -2.21 1.84
C LEU A 10 -6.95 -2.54 3.05
N ASN A 11 -8.25 -2.69 2.82
CA ASN A 11 -9.19 -2.98 3.90
C ASN A 11 -9.24 -4.46 4.27
N CYS A 12 -8.97 -5.35 3.31
CA CYS A 12 -8.90 -6.80 3.57
C CYS A 12 -7.48 -7.29 3.85
N GLU A 13 -6.49 -6.44 3.59
CA GLU A 13 -5.05 -6.75 3.66
C GLU A 13 -4.68 -8.05 2.91
N ARG A 14 -5.34 -8.27 1.76
CA ARG A 14 -5.16 -9.48 0.93
C ARG A 14 -5.40 -9.20 -0.55
N MET A 15 -4.90 -10.09 -1.38
CA MET A 15 -5.20 -10.12 -2.82
C MET A 15 -6.67 -10.49 -3.05
N THR A 16 -7.34 -9.72 -3.89
CA THR A 16 -8.75 -9.91 -4.26
C THR A 16 -9.02 -9.35 -5.64
N TYR A 17 -10.18 -9.70 -6.19
CA TYR A 17 -10.68 -9.14 -7.43
C TYR A 17 -11.53 -7.90 -7.16
N PHE A 18 -11.43 -6.95 -8.08
CA PHE A 18 -12.14 -5.68 -8.07
C PHE A 18 -12.98 -5.53 -9.32
N VAL A 19 -14.22 -5.09 -9.14
CA VAL A 19 -15.15 -4.81 -10.24
C VAL A 19 -15.18 -3.30 -10.48
N PRO A 20 -14.98 -2.83 -11.73
CA PRO A 20 -15.13 -1.42 -12.04
C PRO A 20 -16.61 -1.01 -11.97
N THR A 21 -16.90 0.05 -11.22
CA THR A 21 -18.20 0.70 -11.03
C THR A 21 -18.12 2.16 -11.49
N GLU A 22 -19.25 2.90 -11.48
CA GLU A 22 -19.26 4.33 -11.83
C GLU A 22 -18.44 5.19 -10.87
N GLU A 23 -18.25 4.74 -9.63
CA GLU A 23 -17.52 5.46 -8.58
C GLU A 23 -16.03 5.03 -8.47
N GLY A 24 -15.62 3.97 -9.15
CA GLY A 24 -14.24 3.49 -9.13
C GLY A 24 -14.10 1.97 -9.22
N TYR A 25 -13.26 1.38 -8.37
CA TYR A 25 -13.06 -0.07 -8.28
C TYR A 25 -13.57 -0.59 -6.95
N GLU A 26 -14.55 -1.49 -6.98
CA GLU A 26 -15.14 -2.11 -5.79
C GLU A 26 -14.50 -3.46 -5.49
N CYS A 27 -13.98 -3.62 -4.27
CA CYS A 27 -13.46 -4.87 -3.76
C CYS A 27 -14.59 -5.89 -3.52
N GLN A 28 -14.53 -7.06 -4.16
CA GLN A 28 -15.58 -8.08 -4.01
C GLN A 28 -15.51 -8.87 -2.69
N SER A 29 -14.49 -8.64 -1.87
CA SER A 29 -14.35 -9.27 -0.56
C SER A 29 -14.99 -8.47 0.57
N CYS A 30 -14.89 -7.14 0.53
CA CYS A 30 -15.41 -6.27 1.60
C CYS A 30 -16.36 -5.19 1.10
N LEU A 31 -16.65 -5.15 -0.21
CA LEU A 31 -17.48 -4.13 -0.87
C LEU A 31 -16.95 -2.70 -0.71
N GLY A 32 -15.65 -2.56 -0.40
CA GLY A 32 -15.00 -1.25 -0.27
C GLY A 32 -14.60 -0.69 -1.64
N ILE A 33 -15.06 0.53 -1.94
CA ILE A 33 -14.73 1.26 -3.16
C ILE A 33 -13.38 1.99 -3.01
N ASN A 34 -12.57 1.99 -4.07
CA ASN A 34 -11.27 2.67 -4.13
C ASN A 34 -10.28 2.22 -3.03
N THR A 35 -10.41 0.95 -2.61
CA THR A 35 -9.52 0.30 -1.63
C THR A 35 -8.35 -0.45 -2.29
N MET A 36 -8.26 -0.42 -3.61
CA MET A 36 -7.16 -1.03 -4.37
C MET A 36 -5.92 -0.16 -4.24
N ARG A 37 -4.82 -0.73 -3.73
CA ARG A 37 -3.50 -0.07 -3.80
C ARG A 37 -2.82 -0.45 -5.10
N GLY A 38 -2.45 0.54 -5.91
CA GLY A 38 -1.60 0.33 -7.08
C GLY A 38 -0.19 -0.07 -6.63
N MET A 39 0.47 -0.97 -7.38
CA MET A 39 1.85 -1.38 -7.08
C MET A 39 2.84 -0.19 -7.04
N LYS A 40 2.52 0.94 -7.69
CA LYS A 40 3.34 2.17 -7.67
C LYS A 40 3.38 2.88 -6.30
N ASP A 41 2.34 2.76 -5.49
CA ASP A 41 2.26 3.43 -4.18
C ASP A 41 2.98 2.66 -3.06
N MET A 42 3.49 1.46 -3.32
CA MET A 42 4.30 0.71 -2.34
C MET A 42 5.77 1.13 -2.32
N GLU A 43 6.29 1.72 -3.40
CA GLU A 43 7.68 2.19 -3.44
C GLU A 43 7.90 3.48 -2.65
N MET A 44 6.87 4.34 -2.51
CA MET A 44 7.05 5.69 -1.97
C MET A 44 7.03 5.81 -0.43
N ASP A 45 6.67 4.75 0.31
CA ASP A 45 6.55 4.78 1.78
C ASP A 45 7.82 4.26 2.50
N SER A 46 8.77 3.67 1.78
CA SER A 46 9.97 3.06 2.38
C SER A 46 11.15 4.03 2.54
N GLU A 47 11.14 5.19 1.89
CA GLU A 47 12.28 6.13 1.91
C GLU A 47 12.26 7.11 3.10
N THR A 48 11.08 7.42 3.65
CA THR A 48 10.93 8.54 4.61
C THR A 48 11.33 8.19 6.06
N LYS A 49 11.56 6.92 6.40
CA LYS A 49 11.93 6.51 7.78
C LYS A 49 13.41 6.19 7.98
N LEU A 50 14.22 6.18 6.92
CA LEU A 50 15.64 5.80 7.02
C LEU A 50 16.59 6.97 7.30
N ASP A 51 16.16 8.21 7.02
CA ASP A 51 17.04 9.38 7.16
C ASP A 51 17.16 9.88 8.61
N THR A 52 16.12 9.68 9.44
CA THR A 52 16.10 10.21 10.82
C THR A 52 16.82 9.34 11.85
N LEU A 53 17.21 8.12 11.49
CA LEU A 53 17.92 7.20 12.40
C LEU A 53 19.45 7.27 12.31
N LYS A 54 19.99 8.00 11.32
CA LYS A 54 21.44 8.15 11.14
C LYS A 54 22.09 9.22 12.03
N ASP A 55 21.30 10.18 12.53
CA ASP A 55 21.82 11.31 13.33
C ASP A 55 21.91 11.02 14.84
N LEU A 56 21.38 9.88 15.30
CA LEU A 56 21.39 9.47 16.72
C LEU A 56 22.50 8.46 17.07
N TYR A 57 23.33 8.05 16.11
CA TYR A 57 24.52 7.25 16.40
C TYR A 57 25.68 8.16 16.85
N LEU A 58 25.60 8.65 18.08
CA LEU A 58 26.77 9.09 18.82
C LEU A 58 27.66 7.84 19.04
N PRO A 59 28.91 7.81 18.56
CA PRO A 59 29.83 6.75 18.95
C PRO A 59 30.14 6.95 20.45
N GLU A 60 29.51 6.14 21.30
CA GLU A 60 30.00 5.93 22.66
C GLU A 60 31.28 5.08 22.59
N ASP A 61 32.32 5.61 23.24
CA ASP A 61 33.52 4.95 23.75
C ASP A 61 34.57 4.39 22.76
N GLU A 62 35.63 5.18 22.53
CA GLU A 62 36.99 4.64 22.35
C GLU A 62 37.64 4.48 23.73
N PHE A 63 38.02 3.22 24.01
CA PHE A 63 38.69 2.71 25.22
C PHE A 63 40.19 3.07 25.27
#